data_AF-A0A437SV73-F1
#
_entry.id   AF-A0A437SV73-F1
#
_cell.length_a   1.000
_cell.length_b   1.000
_cell.length_c   1.000
_cell.angle_alpha   90.00
_cell.angle_beta   90.00
_cell.angle_gamma   90.00
#
_symmetry.space_group_name_H-M   'P 1'
#
loop_
_entity.id
_entity.type
_entity.pdbx_description
1 polymer ?
#
loop_
_entity_poly.entity_id
_entity_poly.type
_entity_poly.pdbx_seq_one_letter_code
_entity_poly.pdbx_strand_id
1 'polypeptide(L)'
;MQRITTDKIQDFEIKHEEIVRKGAPESMVLLKNEGVLPLKDCHRVALYGSGARNTIKGGTGSGDVNVRHFVTVEEGFNEKRPKIPVF
;
A
#
# COMPACT_ATOMS: atom_id res chain seq x y z
N MET A 1 -18.33 0.49 -16.33
CA MET A 1 -16.97 0.11 -15.89
C MET A 1 -16.03 1.21 -16.33
N GLN A 2 -15.44 1.96 -15.39
CA GLN A 2 -14.40 2.96 -15.70
C GLN A 2 -13.05 2.24 -15.86
N ARG A 3 -12.25 2.66 -16.85
CA ARG A 3 -10.95 2.04 -17.17
C ARG A 3 -9.91 3.13 -17.38
N ILE A 4 -8.66 2.79 -17.07
CA ILE A 4 -7.50 3.62 -17.43
C ILE A 4 -7.36 3.58 -18.94
N THR A 5 -7.53 4.74 -19.59
CA THR A 5 -7.49 4.88 -21.06
C THR A 5 -6.38 5.81 -21.53
N THR A 6 -5.73 6.53 -20.61
CA THR A 6 -4.71 7.52 -20.92
C THR A 6 -3.60 7.46 -19.88
N ASP A 7 -2.41 7.95 -20.24
CA ASP A 7 -1.29 8.03 -19.29
C ASP A 7 -1.52 9.04 -18.17
N LYS A 8 -2.41 10.03 -18.39
CA LYS A 8 -2.83 10.97 -17.35
C LYS A 8 -3.69 10.28 -16.30
N ILE A 9 -3.42 10.60 -15.03
CA ILE A 9 -4.23 10.17 -13.89
C ILE A 9 -5.64 10.71 -14.06
N GLN A 10 -6.62 9.84 -13.86
CA GLN A 10 -8.04 10.18 -13.94
C GLN A 10 -8.64 10.33 -12.54
N ASP A 11 -9.64 11.20 -12.39
CA ASP A 11 -10.23 11.53 -11.09
C ASP A 11 -10.73 10.32 -10.29
N PHE A 12 -11.24 9.29 -10.98
CA PHE A 12 -11.72 8.09 -10.32
C PHE A 12 -10.58 7.28 -9.69
N GLU A 13 -9.36 7.32 -10.26
CA GLU A 13 -8.20 6.62 -9.72
C GLU A 13 -7.87 7.18 -8.33
N ILE A 14 -7.83 8.51 -8.20
CA ILE A 14 -7.56 9.22 -6.94
C ILE A 14 -8.66 8.92 -5.92
N LYS A 15 -9.93 9.07 -6.31
CA LYS A 15 -11.08 8.86 -5.40
C LYS A 15 -11.15 7.42 -4.90
N HIS A 16 -10.92 6.43 -5.76
CA HIS A 16 -10.95 5.03 -5.36
C HIS A 16 -9.75 4.64 -4.50
N GLU A 17 -8.55 5.17 -4.80
CA GLU A 17 -7.38 4.96 -3.94
C GLU A 17 -7.63 5.50 -2.52
N GLU A 18 -8.24 6.68 -2.39
CA GLU A 18 -8.58 7.23 -1.06
C GLU A 18 -9.52 6.33 -0.27
N ILE A 19 -10.51 5.71 -0.93
CA ILE A 19 -11.42 4.75 -0.30
C ILE A 19 -10.63 3.53 0.19
N VAL A 20 -9.78 2.96 -0.67
CA VAL A 20 -8.94 1.81 -0.31
C VAL A 20 -7.98 2.17 0.83
N ARG A 21 -7.35 3.34 0.80
CA ARG A 21 -6.41 3.79 1.84
C ARG A 21 -7.05 3.92 3.21
N LYS A 22 -8.33 4.32 3.25
CA LYS A 22 -9.14 4.42 4.48
C LYS A 22 -9.58 3.04 4.97
N GLY A 23 -10.00 2.15 4.07
CA GLY A 23 -10.52 0.83 4.45
C GLY A 23 -9.47 -0.26 4.70
N ALA A 24 -8.32 -0.22 4.02
CA ALA A 24 -7.31 -1.27 4.12
C ALA A 24 -6.75 -1.49 5.55
N PRO A 25 -6.48 -0.45 6.37
CA PRO A 25 -6.02 -0.65 7.75
C PRO A 25 -7.02 -1.43 8.61
N GLU A 26 -8.31 -1.30 8.36
CA GLU A 26 -9.39 -2.00 9.07
C GLU A 26 -9.44 -3.51 8.75
N SER A 27 -8.70 -3.96 7.74
CA SER A 27 -8.66 -5.36 7.31
C SER A 27 -7.51 -6.16 7.94
N MET A 28 -6.63 -5.52 8.71
CA MET A 28 -5.50 -6.19 9.35
C MET A 28 -5.92 -6.84 10.68
N VAL A 29 -5.43 -8.05 10.95
CA VAL A 29 -5.70 -8.77 12.20
C VAL A 29 -4.44 -8.82 13.06
N LEU A 30 -4.50 -8.24 14.27
CA LEU A 30 -3.42 -8.32 15.25
C LEU A 30 -3.51 -9.63 16.03
N LEU A 31 -2.65 -10.60 15.69
CA LEU A 31 -2.68 -11.94 16.30
C LEU A 31 -2.01 -12.01 17.68
N LYS A 32 -0.96 -11.22 17.91
CA LYS A 32 -0.20 -11.18 19.18
C LYS A 32 0.35 -9.78 19.43
N ASN A 33 0.26 -9.31 20.67
CA ASN A 33 0.91 -8.08 21.12
C ASN A 33 1.24 -8.13 22.62
N GLU A 34 2.52 -8.15 22.97
CA GLU A 34 3.01 -8.10 24.36
C GLU A 34 3.45 -6.67 24.73
N GLY A 35 2.62 -5.68 24.36
CA GLY A 35 2.89 -4.26 24.61
C GLY A 35 3.91 -3.60 23.68
N VAL A 36 4.27 -4.25 22.57
CA VAL A 36 5.25 -3.75 21.58
C VAL A 36 4.61 -2.75 20.61
N LEU A 37 3.35 -2.99 20.23
CA LEU A 37 2.59 -2.11 19.34
C LEU A 37 1.58 -1.26 20.15
N PRO A 38 1.33 0.01 19.75
CA PRO A 38 1.95 0.71 18.61
C PRO A 38 3.43 1.05 18.88
N LEU A 39 4.22 1.15 17.82
CA LEU A 39 5.62 1.60 17.92
C LEU A 39 5.64 3.05 18.45
N LYS A 40 6.17 3.25 19.65
CA LYS A 40 6.35 4.58 20.26
C LYS A 40 7.79 5.03 20.08
N ASP A 41 7.99 6.30 19.70
CA ASP A 41 9.31 6.95 19.63
C ASP A 41 10.37 6.20 18.80
N CYS A 42 9.95 5.53 17.72
CA CYS A 42 10.87 4.85 16.80
C CYS A 42 11.52 5.83 15.83
N HIS A 43 12.75 6.24 16.11
CA HIS A 43 13.56 7.06 15.20
C HIS A 43 14.20 6.26 14.06
N ARG A 44 14.41 4.95 14.26
CA ARG A 44 15.02 4.04 13.27
C ARG A 44 14.36 2.67 13.35
N VAL A 45 14.00 2.12 12.19
CA VAL A 45 13.41 0.80 12.02
C VAL A 45 14.28 0.00 11.07
N ALA A 46 14.64 -1.22 11.43
CA ALA A 46 15.29 -2.17 10.53
C ALA A 46 14.22 -3.12 9.98
N LEU A 47 13.98 -3.07 8.67
CA LEU A 47 13.04 -3.95 7.99
C LEU A 47 13.75 -5.22 7.53
N TYR A 48 13.19 -6.38 7.87
CA TYR A 48 13.72 -7.69 7.52
C TYR A 48 12.70 -8.48 6.68
N GLY A 49 13.22 -9.41 5.87
CA GLY A 49 12.42 -10.29 5.00
C GLY A 49 12.17 -9.70 3.61
N SER A 50 12.11 -10.59 2.61
CA SER A 50 11.92 -10.19 1.20
C SER A 50 10.60 -9.48 0.94
N GLY A 51 9.54 -9.83 1.69
CA GLY A 51 8.22 -9.22 1.58
C GLY A 51 8.17 -7.72 1.92
N ALA A 52 9.20 -7.20 2.60
CA ALA A 52 9.31 -5.76 2.87
C ALA A 52 9.42 -4.94 1.57
N ARG A 53 10.21 -5.45 0.60
CA ARG A 53 10.39 -4.84 -0.73
C ARG A 53 9.54 -5.48 -1.81
N ASN A 54 9.24 -6.77 -1.67
CA ASN A 54 8.43 -7.55 -2.61
C ASN A 54 7.05 -7.83 -2.00
N THR A 55 6.33 -6.76 -1.66
CA THR A 55 5.00 -6.86 -1.04
C THR A 55 4.00 -7.49 -2.01
N ILE A 56 3.18 -8.42 -1.50
CA ILE A 56 2.15 -9.09 -2.29
C ILE A 56 0.83 -8.33 -2.12
N LYS A 57 0.36 -7.66 -3.19
CA LYS A 57 -0.90 -6.90 -3.20
C LYS A 57 -2.16 -7.76 -3.27
N GLY A 58 -2.02 -9.02 -3.64
CA GLY A 58 -3.13 -9.94 -3.87
C GLY A 58 -2.68 -11.25 -4.51
N GLY A 59 -3.62 -12.20 -4.66
CA GLY A 59 -3.40 -13.44 -5.40
C GLY A 59 -3.33 -13.22 -6.91
N THR A 60 -2.96 -14.27 -7.64
CA THR A 60 -2.93 -14.27 -9.11
C THR A 60 -4.29 -14.66 -9.70
N GLY A 61 -4.40 -14.66 -11.04
CA GLY A 61 -5.56 -15.16 -11.76
C GLY A 61 -6.60 -14.08 -12.06
N SER A 62 -7.88 -14.47 -12.15
CA SER A 62 -8.97 -13.57 -12.57
C SER A 62 -9.24 -12.42 -11.61
N GLY A 63 -8.78 -12.53 -10.35
CA GLY A 63 -8.85 -11.48 -9.35
C GLY A 63 -7.67 -10.52 -9.36
N ASP A 64 -6.66 -10.74 -10.21
CA ASP A 64 -5.52 -9.83 -10.30
C ASP A 64 -5.92 -8.55 -11.06
N VAL A 65 -5.40 -7.42 -10.57
CA VAL A 65 -5.71 -6.09 -11.07
C VAL A 65 -4.44 -5.37 -11.51
N ASN A 66 -4.47 -4.85 -12.73
CA ASN A 66 -3.41 -3.99 -13.24
C ASN A 66 -3.57 -2.59 -12.64
N VAL A 67 -2.57 -2.18 -11.88
CA VAL A 67 -2.50 -0.88 -11.21
C VAL A 67 -1.27 -0.13 -11.71
N ARG A 68 -1.33 1.21 -11.70
CA ARG A 68 -0.16 2.03 -12.02
C ARG A 68 0.98 1.80 -11.03
N HIS A 69 0.62 1.67 -9.75
CA HIS A 69 1.54 1.42 -8.65
C HIS A 69 0.76 0.90 -7.44
N PHE A 70 1.44 0.21 -6.54
CA PHE A 70 0.94 -0.12 -5.20
C PHE A 70 2.08 0.04 -4.20
N VAL A 71 1.74 0.48 -3.00
CA VAL A 71 2.73 0.78 -1.96
C VAL A 71 3.22 -0.51 -1.32
N THR A 72 4.53 -0.74 -1.36
CA THR A 72 5.20 -1.80 -0.61
C THR A 72 5.32 -1.45 0.88
N VAL A 73 5.61 -2.44 1.72
CA VAL A 73 5.84 -2.22 3.16
C VAL A 73 6.99 -1.24 3.38
N GLU A 74 8.11 -1.39 2.66
CA GLU A 74 9.24 -0.46 2.73
C GLU A 74 8.85 0.97 2.35
N GLU A 75 8.10 1.16 1.27
CA GLU A 75 7.60 2.48 0.88
C GLU A 75 6.65 3.07 1.91
N GLY A 76 5.85 2.24 2.59
CA GLY A 76 4.93 2.69 3.65
C GLY A 76 5.64 3.21 4.91
N PHE A 77 6.83 2.69 5.22
CA PHE A 77 7.68 3.16 6.33
C PHE A 77 8.53 4.39 5.96
N ASN A 78 8.70 4.66 4.66
CA ASN A 78 9.42 5.83 4.16
C ASN A 78 8.45 6.98 3.85
N GLU A 79 8.88 8.23 3.99
CA GLU A 79 8.09 9.39 3.53
C GLU A 79 7.97 9.48 1.99
N LYS A 80 8.62 8.57 1.27
CA LYS A 80 8.64 8.48 -0.20
C LYS A 80 7.40 7.80 -0.78
N ARG A 81 6.24 7.87 -0.12
CA ARG A 81 4.98 7.49 -0.78
C ARG A 81 4.84 8.40 -2.01
N PRO A 82 4.72 7.85 -3.23
CA PRO A 82 4.50 8.68 -4.40
C PRO A 82 3.18 9.45 -4.24
N LYS A 83 3.28 10.77 -4.10
CA LYS A 83 2.18 11.72 -4.33
C LYS A 83 2.07 11.82 -5.85
N ILE A 84 1.33 10.89 -6.45
CA ILE A 84 1.33 10.56 -7.89
C ILE A 84 1.52 11.81 -8.79
N PRO A 85 2.41 11.78 -9.80
CA PRO A 85 2.82 10.60 -10.57
C PRO A 85 4.29 10.18 -10.46
N VAL A 86 4.45 8.86 -10.55
CA VAL A 86 5.69 8.19 -10.98
C VAL A 86 5.49 7.83 -12.46
N PHE A 87 6.48 8.17 -13.28
CA PHE A 87 6.52 8.01 -14.75
C PHE A 87 6.65 6.55 -15.17
#